data_AF-A0A7Y4VEA8-F1
#
_entry.id   AF-A0A7Y4VEA8-F1
#
_cell.length_a   1.000
_cell.length_b   1.000
_cell.length_c   1.000
_cell.angle_alpha   90.00
_cell.angle_beta   90.00
_cell.angle_gamma   90.00
#
_symmetry.space_group_name_H-M   'P 1'
#
loop_
_entity.id
_entity.type
_entity.pdbx_description
1 polymer ?
#
loop_
_entity_poly.entity_id
_entity_poly.type
_entity_poly.pdbx_seq_one_letter_code
_entity_poly.pdbx_strand_id
1 'polypeptide(L)'
;MNLGEEYRWNMRTITYGFDSSFRNYFGERGMQEVRKAVAILNALPPISKMSTNLDEFPLDTRRVNQTAGALQILDLKSFALGALVEQMGLTAPERYVWTLHDRVEIAPVVNYWVVMRNFEPVPGSISNYRPSKFVNGTLYTYSIFEFVAPDWADALEFPVDPASPTHSTVASAIPGFPFSGPLNLGEFFTGLTRDDVAGLRYLYRSGNYNIENLVFSNNVTSGGVPWSPVGGGSNFVNTALRPGVDKITFVEGKYESEFGNFIATVNTYSDLYVTNNHVIKQSLRTVLVQPDIIFGARDMFNFIPPQPMERTVATDWQNNGALN
;
A
#
# COMPACT_ATOMS: atom_id res chain seq x y z
N MET A 1 8.65 -9.67 -3.72
CA MET A 1 9.15 -9.41 -2.36
C MET A 1 8.95 -10.66 -1.53
N ASN A 2 9.93 -11.07 -0.74
CA ASN A 2 9.75 -12.20 0.20
C ASN A 2 9.10 -11.73 1.50
N LEU A 3 8.57 -12.69 2.27
CA LEU A 3 8.25 -12.46 3.67
C LEU A 3 9.55 -12.08 4.42
N GLY A 4 9.50 -11.04 5.24
CA GLY A 4 10.61 -10.39 5.90
C GLY A 4 11.26 -9.24 5.11
N GLU A 5 10.90 -9.02 3.84
CA GLU A 5 11.45 -7.94 3.01
C GLU A 5 10.45 -6.79 2.81
N GLU A 6 9.44 -6.69 3.67
CA GLU A 6 8.30 -5.82 3.40
C GLU A 6 8.58 -4.33 3.62
N TYR A 7 7.71 -3.60 2.95
CA TYR A 7 7.70 -2.17 2.82
C TYR A 7 6.42 -1.70 3.53
N ARG A 8 6.55 -1.00 4.67
CA ARG A 8 5.40 -0.62 5.52
C ARG A 8 5.68 0.64 6.34
N TRP A 9 4.61 1.27 6.84
CA TRP A 9 4.73 2.36 7.79
C TRP A 9 4.97 1.85 9.22
N ASN A 10 5.94 2.42 9.91
CA ASN A 10 6.18 2.15 11.33
C ASN A 10 5.63 3.21 12.28
N MET A 11 4.82 4.13 11.75
CA MET A 11 4.07 5.14 12.50
C MET A 11 2.56 4.90 12.40
N ARG A 12 1.85 5.14 13.50
CA ARG A 12 0.40 4.87 13.60
C ARG A 12 -0.46 5.95 12.96
N THR A 13 0.03 7.18 12.87
CA THR A 13 -0.74 8.32 12.34
C THR A 13 -0.05 8.85 11.12
N ILE A 14 -0.70 8.71 9.97
CA ILE A 14 -0.20 9.20 8.68
C ILE A 14 -1.05 10.40 8.29
N THR A 15 -0.40 11.48 7.90
CA THR A 15 -1.07 12.70 7.45
C THR A 15 -1.26 12.67 5.94
N TYR A 16 -2.44 13.08 5.47
CA TYR A 16 -2.69 13.27 4.04
C TYR A 16 -3.25 14.66 3.74
N GLY A 17 -3.12 15.14 2.52
CA GLY A 17 -3.71 16.41 2.11
C GLY A 17 -3.81 16.58 0.60
N PHE A 18 -4.30 17.73 0.18
CA PHE A 18 -4.54 18.07 -1.23
C PHE A 18 -3.74 19.30 -1.61
N ASP A 19 -3.00 19.24 -2.71
CA ASP A 19 -2.30 20.40 -3.25
C ASP A 19 -3.28 21.37 -3.97
N SER A 20 -2.74 22.45 -4.55
CA SER A 20 -3.54 23.40 -5.32
C SER A 20 -4.10 22.80 -6.61
N SER A 21 -3.37 21.89 -7.27
CA SER A 21 -3.79 21.27 -8.53
C SER A 21 -5.05 20.43 -8.35
N PHE A 22 -5.08 19.57 -7.33
CA PHE A 22 -6.21 18.71 -7.00
C PHE A 22 -7.44 19.53 -6.61
N ARG A 23 -7.25 20.57 -5.77
CA ARG A 23 -8.33 21.46 -5.35
C ARG A 23 -8.92 22.22 -6.52
N ASN A 24 -8.10 22.73 -7.42
CA ASN A 24 -8.57 23.49 -8.58
C ASN A 24 -9.31 22.61 -9.59
N TYR A 25 -8.85 21.37 -9.79
CA TYR A 25 -9.43 20.46 -10.77
C TYR A 25 -10.69 19.74 -10.26
N PHE A 26 -10.60 19.09 -9.10
CA PHE A 26 -11.72 18.29 -8.57
C PHE A 26 -12.60 19.03 -7.55
N GLY A 27 -12.11 20.12 -6.98
CA GLY A 27 -12.84 20.90 -5.98
C GLY A 27 -13.17 20.13 -4.70
N GLU A 28 -14.08 20.71 -3.92
CA GLU A 28 -14.54 20.14 -2.64
C GLU A 28 -15.14 18.74 -2.81
N ARG A 29 -15.86 18.50 -3.91
CA ARG A 29 -16.45 17.18 -4.17
C ARG A 29 -15.38 16.11 -4.35
N GLY A 30 -14.30 16.39 -5.08
CA GLY A 30 -13.18 15.45 -5.19
C GLY A 30 -12.51 15.16 -3.87
N MET A 31 -12.29 16.19 -3.05
CA MET A 31 -11.72 16.01 -1.72
C MET A 31 -12.62 15.14 -0.84
N GLN A 32 -13.94 15.29 -0.92
CA GLN A 32 -14.89 14.43 -0.22
C GLN A 32 -14.82 12.96 -0.66
N GLU A 33 -14.60 12.67 -1.94
CA GLU A 33 -14.42 11.29 -2.42
C GLU A 33 -13.14 10.65 -1.87
N VAL A 34 -12.04 11.39 -1.79
CA VAL A 34 -10.80 10.91 -1.16
C VAL A 34 -10.99 10.71 0.35
N ARG A 35 -11.72 11.61 1.03
CA ARG A 35 -12.08 11.44 2.45
C ARG A 35 -12.91 10.18 2.70
N LYS A 36 -13.80 9.79 1.77
CA LYS A 36 -14.54 8.51 1.87
C LYS A 36 -13.60 7.31 1.75
N ALA A 37 -12.61 7.36 0.86
CA ALA A 37 -11.59 6.31 0.76
C ALA A 37 -10.78 6.18 2.07
N VAL A 38 -10.35 7.31 2.63
CA VAL A 38 -9.69 7.35 3.95
C VAL A 38 -10.59 6.80 5.05
N ALA A 39 -11.88 7.12 5.03
CA ALA A 39 -12.84 6.62 6.01
C ALA A 39 -12.95 5.10 6.00
N ILE A 40 -12.90 4.46 4.82
CA ILE A 40 -12.88 2.99 4.70
C ILE A 40 -11.66 2.39 5.44
N LEU A 41 -10.47 2.97 5.26
CA LEU A 41 -9.25 2.51 5.93
C LEU A 41 -9.29 2.76 7.44
N ASN A 42 -9.72 3.95 7.86
CA ASN A 42 -9.81 4.31 9.27
C ASN A 42 -10.85 3.48 10.04
N ALA A 43 -11.89 3.01 9.35
CA ALA A 43 -12.92 2.14 9.89
C ALA A 43 -12.43 0.71 10.19
N LEU A 44 -11.27 0.29 9.67
CA LEU A 44 -10.71 -1.01 10.01
C LEU A 44 -10.47 -1.12 11.53
N PRO A 45 -10.82 -2.24 12.17
CA PRO A 45 -10.42 -2.46 13.55
C PRO A 45 -8.88 -2.59 13.62
N PRO A 46 -8.28 -2.45 14.82
CA PRO A 46 -6.90 -2.88 15.01
C PRO A 46 -6.73 -4.33 14.54
N ILE A 47 -5.59 -4.65 13.91
CA ILE A 47 -5.31 -5.97 13.34
C ILE A 47 -5.51 -7.07 14.40
N SER A 48 -5.07 -6.82 15.63
CA SER A 48 -5.22 -7.69 16.80
C SER A 48 -6.67 -8.02 17.19
N LYS A 49 -7.66 -7.32 16.63
CA LYS A 49 -9.09 -7.51 16.89
C LYS A 49 -9.85 -8.17 15.74
N MET A 50 -9.21 -8.39 14.61
CA MET A 50 -9.82 -9.08 13.46
C MET A 50 -10.00 -10.57 13.76
N SER A 51 -10.96 -11.21 13.08
CA SER A 51 -11.13 -12.65 13.21
C SER A 51 -9.94 -13.39 12.58
N THR A 52 -9.71 -14.63 12.99
CA THR A 52 -8.64 -15.47 12.42
C THR A 52 -8.86 -15.71 10.92
N ASN A 53 -10.11 -15.92 10.51
CA ASN A 53 -10.46 -16.29 9.15
C ASN A 53 -10.78 -15.10 8.23
N LEU A 54 -10.92 -13.89 8.79
CA LEU A 54 -11.29 -12.67 8.08
C LEU A 54 -12.65 -12.79 7.35
N ASP A 55 -13.56 -13.60 7.87
CA ASP A 55 -14.87 -13.83 7.26
C ASP A 55 -15.80 -12.60 7.32
N GLU A 56 -15.49 -11.64 8.19
CA GLU A 56 -16.13 -10.32 8.21
C GLU A 56 -15.82 -9.47 6.95
N PHE A 57 -14.82 -9.86 6.16
CA PHE A 57 -14.47 -9.19 4.91
C PHE A 57 -14.92 -10.01 3.68
N PRO A 58 -15.61 -9.36 2.72
CA PRO A 58 -16.08 -10.01 1.50
C PRO A 58 -14.93 -10.33 0.55
N LEU A 59 -15.13 -11.33 -0.33
CA LEU A 59 -14.17 -11.68 -1.37
C LEU A 59 -14.22 -10.71 -2.57
N ASP A 60 -15.35 -10.03 -2.79
CA ASP A 60 -15.49 -9.06 -3.87
C ASP A 60 -16.39 -7.87 -3.46
N THR A 61 -15.79 -6.68 -3.43
CA THR A 61 -16.44 -5.40 -3.15
C THR A 61 -16.65 -4.54 -4.40
N ARG A 62 -16.23 -5.02 -5.57
CA ARG A 62 -16.34 -4.29 -6.83
C ARG A 62 -17.77 -4.30 -7.33
N ARG A 63 -18.24 -3.14 -7.78
CA ARG A 63 -19.57 -2.94 -8.35
C ARG A 63 -19.45 -2.12 -9.63
N VAL A 64 -20.44 -2.24 -10.49
CA VAL A 64 -20.46 -1.59 -11.81
C VAL A 64 -21.60 -0.59 -11.86
N ASN A 65 -21.28 0.63 -12.28
CA ASN A 65 -22.25 1.64 -12.68
C ASN A 65 -22.22 1.76 -14.21
N GLN A 66 -23.24 1.20 -14.86
CA GLN A 66 -23.33 1.14 -16.32
C GLN A 66 -23.36 2.53 -16.96
N THR A 67 -24.01 3.50 -16.33
CA THR A 67 -24.05 4.88 -16.82
C THR A 67 -22.66 5.53 -16.77
N ALA A 68 -21.94 5.35 -15.66
CA ALA A 68 -20.58 5.85 -15.53
C ALA A 68 -19.62 5.15 -16.51
N GLY A 69 -19.81 3.85 -16.75
CA GLY A 69 -19.06 3.10 -17.77
C GLY A 69 -19.32 3.61 -19.19
N ALA A 70 -20.59 3.86 -19.55
CA ALA A 70 -20.96 4.45 -20.83
C ALA A 70 -20.38 5.87 -21.02
N LEU A 71 -20.27 6.64 -19.93
CA LEU A 71 -19.66 7.96 -19.91
C LEU A 71 -18.13 7.94 -19.74
N GLN A 72 -17.51 6.77 -19.67
CA GLN A 72 -16.06 6.61 -19.52
C GLN A 72 -15.50 7.31 -18.27
N ILE A 73 -16.23 7.21 -17.15
CA ILE A 73 -15.89 7.87 -15.88
C ILE A 73 -15.16 6.89 -14.96
N LEU A 74 -14.01 7.31 -14.43
CA LEU A 74 -13.27 6.60 -13.38
C LEU A 74 -13.77 7.02 -11.98
N ASP A 75 -13.95 6.06 -11.06
CA ASP A 75 -14.34 6.36 -9.68
C ASP A 75 -13.15 6.85 -8.83
N LEU A 76 -13.12 8.15 -8.54
CA LEU A 76 -12.04 8.81 -7.80
C LEU A 76 -11.84 8.21 -6.39
N LYS A 77 -12.92 7.84 -5.70
CA LYS A 77 -12.85 7.22 -4.36
C LYS A 77 -12.10 5.88 -4.43
N SER A 78 -12.47 5.02 -5.36
CA SER A 78 -11.86 3.68 -5.51
C SER A 78 -10.41 3.77 -5.96
N PHE A 79 -10.12 4.73 -6.85
CA PHE A 79 -8.76 5.03 -7.25
C PHE A 79 -7.91 5.48 -6.04
N ALA A 80 -8.39 6.46 -5.26
CA ALA A 80 -7.71 6.91 -4.05
C ALA A 80 -7.54 5.80 -3.01
N LEU A 81 -8.52 4.92 -2.86
CA LEU A 81 -8.45 3.78 -1.95
C LEU A 81 -7.33 2.82 -2.34
N GLY A 82 -7.24 2.43 -3.61
CA GLY A 82 -6.14 1.59 -4.11
C GLY A 82 -4.77 2.26 -3.94
N ALA A 83 -4.70 3.56 -4.21
CA ALA A 83 -3.49 4.35 -4.05
C ALA A 83 -3.00 4.37 -2.60
N LEU A 84 -3.93 4.49 -1.65
CA LEU A 84 -3.63 4.44 -0.21
C LEU A 84 -3.24 3.03 0.24
N VAL A 85 -3.92 1.99 -0.23
CA VAL A 85 -3.56 0.58 0.02
C VAL A 85 -2.15 0.29 -0.48
N GLU A 86 -1.77 0.84 -1.64
CA GLU A 86 -0.42 0.73 -2.16
C GLU A 86 0.59 1.48 -1.29
N GLN A 87 0.26 2.69 -0.82
CA GLN A 87 1.13 3.39 0.15
C GLN A 87 1.21 2.63 1.48
N MET A 88 0.24 1.79 1.83
CA MET A 88 0.31 0.93 3.02
C MET A 88 1.17 -0.32 2.82
N GLY A 89 1.72 -0.55 1.62
CA GLY A 89 2.69 -1.61 1.34
C GLY A 89 2.15 -2.80 0.55
N LEU A 90 0.92 -2.72 0.04
CA LEU A 90 0.37 -3.78 -0.81
C LEU A 90 0.49 -3.43 -2.29
N THR A 91 0.64 -4.43 -3.13
CA THR A 91 0.55 -4.26 -4.59
C THR A 91 -0.38 -5.33 -5.14
N ALA A 92 -0.84 -5.17 -6.37
CA ALA A 92 -1.74 -6.08 -7.07
C ALA A 92 -1.31 -7.56 -6.90
N PRO A 93 -1.95 -8.34 -6.00
CA PRO A 93 -1.55 -9.74 -5.79
C PRO A 93 -1.84 -10.59 -7.03
N GLU A 94 -2.85 -10.23 -7.83
CA GLU A 94 -3.21 -10.91 -9.08
C GLU A 94 -2.07 -10.92 -10.12
N ARG A 95 -1.16 -9.93 -10.08
CA ARG A 95 -0.01 -9.78 -10.99
C ARG A 95 1.25 -10.51 -10.52
N TYR A 96 1.27 -10.94 -9.27
CA TYR A 96 2.45 -11.58 -8.68
C TYR A 96 2.06 -12.89 -8.01
N VAL A 97 0.99 -13.53 -8.49
CA VAL A 97 0.68 -14.90 -8.08
C VAL A 97 1.81 -15.80 -8.56
N TRP A 98 2.32 -15.57 -9.77
CA TRP A 98 3.39 -16.31 -10.40
C TRP A 98 4.49 -15.37 -10.87
N THR A 99 5.75 -15.69 -10.55
CA THR A 99 6.89 -14.86 -10.95
C THR A 99 8.02 -15.73 -11.46
N LEU A 100 8.76 -15.23 -12.44
CA LEU A 100 9.98 -15.87 -12.93
C LEU A 100 11.12 -15.62 -11.93
N HIS A 101 11.82 -16.69 -11.53
CA HIS A 101 12.96 -16.63 -10.62
C HIS A 101 14.27 -16.81 -11.39
N ASP A 102 14.38 -17.90 -12.15
CA ASP A 102 15.55 -18.21 -12.97
C ASP A 102 15.16 -18.44 -14.43
N ARG A 103 16.11 -18.13 -15.32
CA ARG A 103 16.05 -18.43 -16.74
C ARG A 103 17.27 -19.25 -17.12
N VAL A 104 17.04 -20.40 -17.73
CA VAL A 104 18.10 -21.31 -18.17
C VAL A 104 17.91 -21.60 -19.65
N GLU A 105 18.88 -21.16 -20.46
CA GLU A 105 18.93 -21.48 -21.88
C GLU A 105 19.73 -22.76 -22.10
N ILE A 106 19.07 -23.81 -22.60
CA ILE A 106 19.72 -25.02 -23.09
C ILE A 106 19.30 -25.17 -24.54
N ALA A 107 20.13 -24.65 -25.46
CA ALA A 107 19.79 -24.53 -26.87
C ALA A 107 19.18 -25.85 -27.44
N PRO A 108 18.00 -25.80 -28.09
CA PRO A 108 17.23 -24.62 -28.51
C PRO A 108 16.10 -24.19 -27.54
N VAL A 109 16.07 -24.73 -26.32
CA VAL A 109 14.96 -24.55 -25.36
C VAL A 109 15.33 -23.54 -24.28
N VAL A 110 14.45 -22.57 -24.05
CA VAL A 110 14.49 -21.69 -22.88
C VAL A 110 13.60 -22.29 -21.80
N ASN A 111 14.16 -22.50 -20.61
CA ASN A 111 13.44 -22.99 -19.45
C ASN A 111 13.37 -21.90 -18.38
N TYR A 112 12.25 -21.85 -17.67
CA TYR A 112 12.04 -20.90 -16.59
C TYR A 112 11.73 -21.62 -15.29
N TRP A 113 12.34 -21.17 -14.21
CA TRP A 113 11.92 -21.52 -12.86
C TRP A 113 10.87 -20.52 -12.40
N VAL A 114 9.65 -21.00 -12.16
CA VAL A 114 8.51 -20.16 -11.76
C VAL A 114 8.19 -20.41 -10.29
N VAL A 115 8.06 -19.33 -9.52
CA VAL A 115 7.73 -19.36 -8.10
C VAL A 115 6.47 -18.56 -7.82
N MET A 116 5.78 -18.92 -6.74
CA MET A 116 4.64 -18.15 -6.25
C MET A 116 5.10 -17.06 -5.29
N ARG A 117 4.55 -15.84 -5.44
CA ARG A 117 4.80 -14.71 -4.52
C ARG A 117 3.54 -14.20 -3.83
N ASN A 118 2.38 -14.75 -4.15
CA ASN A 118 1.15 -14.58 -3.40
C ASN A 118 1.05 -15.62 -2.27
N PHE A 119 0.39 -15.27 -1.17
CA PHE A 119 0.29 -16.10 0.04
C PHE A 119 -1.16 -16.28 0.49
N GLU A 120 -1.43 -17.35 1.23
CA GLU A 120 -2.76 -17.59 1.80
C GLU A 120 -3.18 -16.45 2.76
N PRO A 121 -4.44 -15.98 2.70
CA PRO A 121 -4.91 -14.88 3.54
C PRO A 121 -5.00 -15.26 5.03
N VAL A 122 -5.19 -16.54 5.31
CA VAL A 122 -5.23 -17.13 6.66
C VAL A 122 -4.09 -18.13 6.72
N PRO A 123 -3.03 -17.85 7.49
CA PRO A 123 -1.91 -18.77 7.54
C PRO A 123 -2.34 -20.01 8.33
N GLY A 124 -1.95 -21.21 7.88
CA GLY A 124 -2.24 -22.46 8.60
C GLY A 124 -1.62 -22.53 10.01
N SER A 125 -0.72 -21.60 10.34
CA SER A 125 -0.18 -21.29 11.67
C SER A 125 0.32 -19.85 11.66
N ILE A 126 0.39 -19.18 12.82
CA ILE A 126 0.68 -17.72 12.97
C ILE A 126 1.99 -17.23 12.30
N SER A 127 2.87 -18.14 11.89
CA SER A 127 4.15 -17.87 11.23
C SER A 127 4.38 -18.65 9.93
N ASN A 128 3.39 -19.35 9.38
CA ASN A 128 3.55 -20.19 8.18
C ASN A 128 2.56 -19.77 7.09
N TYR A 129 2.88 -18.65 6.45
CA TYR A 129 2.19 -18.21 5.24
C TYR A 129 2.66 -19.07 4.08
N ARG A 130 1.75 -19.87 3.54
CA ARG A 130 2.04 -20.76 2.41
C ARG A 130 1.78 -20.00 1.11
N PRO A 131 2.64 -20.19 0.09
CA PRO A 131 2.35 -19.63 -1.22
C PRO A 131 1.02 -20.15 -1.76
N SER A 132 0.23 -19.27 -2.38
CA SER A 132 -1.13 -19.53 -2.83
C SER A 132 -1.34 -19.10 -4.28
N LYS A 133 -2.10 -19.91 -5.01
CA LYS A 133 -2.57 -19.63 -6.37
C LYS A 133 -3.91 -18.88 -6.41
N PHE A 134 -4.48 -18.62 -5.23
CA PHE A 134 -5.80 -18.03 -5.09
C PHE A 134 -5.69 -16.58 -4.66
N VAL A 135 -6.48 -15.73 -5.31
CA VAL A 135 -6.73 -14.35 -4.89
C VAL A 135 -8.24 -14.18 -4.73
N ASN A 136 -8.69 -13.88 -3.51
CA ASN A 136 -10.09 -13.77 -3.12
C ASN A 136 -10.96 -14.98 -3.58
N GLY A 137 -10.37 -16.17 -3.59
CA GLY A 137 -11.02 -17.40 -4.05
C GLY A 137 -10.97 -17.67 -5.56
N THR A 138 -10.55 -16.70 -6.38
CA THR A 138 -10.28 -16.94 -7.82
C THR A 138 -8.93 -17.66 -7.97
N LEU A 139 -8.92 -18.78 -8.71
CA LEU A 139 -7.71 -19.55 -9.03
C LEU A 139 -6.98 -18.97 -10.24
N TYR A 140 -5.69 -18.67 -10.09
CA TYR A 140 -4.83 -18.14 -11.16
C TYR A 140 -3.80 -19.16 -11.66
N THR A 141 -3.56 -19.11 -12.95
CA THR A 141 -2.43 -19.74 -13.66
C THR A 141 -1.67 -18.68 -14.46
N TYR A 142 -0.64 -19.07 -15.20
CA TYR A 142 0.19 -18.14 -15.97
C TYR A 142 0.53 -18.65 -17.37
N SER A 143 0.95 -17.73 -18.24
CA SER A 143 1.65 -18.01 -19.49
C SER A 143 2.96 -17.20 -19.50
N ILE A 144 4.02 -17.77 -20.07
CA ILE A 144 5.32 -17.10 -20.14
C ILE A 144 5.36 -16.26 -21.40
N PHE A 145 5.64 -14.97 -21.24
CA PHE A 145 5.87 -14.04 -22.33
C PHE A 145 7.33 -13.59 -22.33
N GLU A 146 8.01 -13.75 -23.46
CA GLU A 146 9.32 -13.13 -23.72
C GLU A 146 9.10 -11.85 -24.53
N PHE A 147 9.64 -10.75 -24.01
CA PHE A 147 9.65 -9.46 -24.69
C PHE A 147 11.03 -9.25 -25.31
N VAL A 148 11.05 -8.83 -26.58
CA VAL A 148 12.28 -8.68 -27.35
C VAL A 148 12.87 -7.26 -27.22
N ALA A 149 12.06 -6.29 -26.77
CA ALA A 149 12.48 -4.90 -26.56
C ALA A 149 11.56 -4.17 -25.53
N PRO A 150 12.02 -3.90 -24.30
CA PRO A 150 13.29 -4.37 -23.71
C PRO A 150 13.32 -5.90 -23.59
N ASP A 151 14.52 -6.49 -23.44
CA ASP A 151 14.72 -7.92 -23.26
C ASP A 151 14.43 -8.33 -21.81
N TRP A 152 13.25 -8.91 -21.58
CA TRP A 152 12.82 -9.46 -20.31
C TRP A 152 11.70 -10.47 -20.53
N ALA A 153 11.40 -11.27 -19.52
CA ALA A 153 10.30 -12.22 -19.56
C ALA A 153 9.40 -12.04 -18.34
N ASP A 154 8.13 -12.41 -18.48
CA ASP A 154 7.16 -12.39 -17.39
C ASP A 154 6.28 -13.64 -17.39
N ALA A 155 5.80 -14.00 -16.21
CA ALA A 155 4.75 -15.00 -16.04
C ALA A 155 3.41 -14.27 -15.96
N LEU A 156 2.81 -13.97 -17.12
CA LEU A 156 1.54 -13.23 -17.17
C LEU A 156 0.39 -14.10 -16.63
N GLU A 157 -0.23 -13.65 -15.54
CA GLU A 157 -1.31 -14.39 -14.90
C GLU A 157 -2.69 -14.16 -15.51
N PHE A 158 -3.50 -15.21 -15.45
CA PHE A 158 -4.91 -15.18 -15.84
C PHE A 158 -5.69 -16.21 -15.01
N PRO A 159 -7.02 -16.01 -14.82
CA PRO A 159 -7.81 -16.95 -14.07
C PRO A 159 -7.96 -18.28 -14.83
N VAL A 160 -7.98 -19.40 -14.11
CA VAL A 160 -8.22 -20.72 -14.70
C VAL A 160 -9.64 -20.82 -15.27
N ASP A 161 -10.61 -20.23 -14.57
CA ASP A 161 -11.97 -20.05 -15.06
C ASP A 161 -12.12 -18.65 -15.67
N PRO A 162 -12.30 -18.51 -16.99
CA PRO A 162 -12.46 -17.22 -17.65
C PRO A 162 -13.68 -16.42 -17.20
N ALA A 163 -14.68 -17.06 -16.57
CA ALA A 163 -15.87 -16.39 -16.05
C ALA A 163 -15.69 -15.89 -14.61
N SER A 164 -14.60 -16.27 -13.94
CA SER A 164 -14.33 -15.85 -12.56
C SER A 164 -13.93 -14.37 -12.49
N PRO A 165 -14.32 -13.65 -11.42
CA PRO A 165 -13.90 -12.26 -11.24
C PRO A 165 -12.37 -12.16 -11.16
N THR A 166 -11.80 -11.28 -11.99
CA THR A 166 -10.38 -10.90 -11.97
C THR A 166 -10.20 -9.52 -11.35
N HIS A 167 -9.01 -9.24 -10.81
CA HIS A 167 -8.67 -7.94 -10.20
C HIS A 167 -9.70 -7.51 -9.15
N SER A 168 -10.08 -8.46 -8.28
CA SER A 168 -11.09 -8.23 -7.25
C SER A 168 -10.53 -7.47 -6.05
N THR A 169 -9.20 -7.47 -5.87
CA THR A 169 -8.56 -6.72 -4.78
C THR A 169 -8.51 -5.23 -5.06
N VAL A 170 -8.61 -4.44 -4.00
CA VAL A 170 -8.45 -3.00 -4.06
C VAL A 170 -6.99 -2.62 -4.35
N ALA A 171 -6.03 -3.44 -3.92
CA ALA A 171 -4.61 -3.28 -4.27
C ALA A 171 -4.35 -3.34 -5.80
N SER A 172 -5.24 -3.98 -6.57
CA SER A 172 -5.22 -4.00 -8.04
C SER A 172 -5.84 -2.76 -8.70
N ALA A 173 -6.42 -1.82 -7.93
CA ALA A 173 -7.11 -0.66 -8.51
C ALA A 173 -6.16 0.34 -9.20
N ILE A 174 -4.88 0.35 -8.80
CA ILE A 174 -3.86 1.21 -9.41
C ILE A 174 -3.20 0.45 -10.57
N PRO A 175 -3.17 1.02 -11.79
CA PRO A 175 -2.51 0.37 -12.91
C PRO A 175 -1.02 0.23 -12.67
N GLY A 176 -0.57 -1.02 -12.57
CA GLY A 176 0.83 -1.37 -12.70
C GLY A 176 1.07 -2.03 -14.05
N PHE A 177 1.79 -1.35 -14.95
CA PHE A 177 2.26 -1.90 -16.24
C PHE A 177 1.16 -2.14 -17.31
N PRO A 178 1.45 -2.01 -18.62
CA PRO A 178 0.47 -2.06 -19.73
C PRO A 178 -0.39 -3.34 -19.89
N PHE A 179 -0.21 -4.37 -19.06
CA PHE A 179 -0.96 -5.65 -19.15
C PHE A 179 -1.76 -5.99 -17.89
N SER A 180 -1.79 -5.10 -16.89
CA SER A 180 -2.67 -5.26 -15.73
C SER A 180 -4.02 -4.60 -16.03
N GLY A 181 -5.13 -5.25 -15.69
CA GLY A 181 -6.47 -4.63 -15.74
C GLY A 181 -6.73 -3.86 -14.45
N PRO A 182 -6.50 -2.54 -14.39
CA PRO A 182 -6.83 -1.74 -13.21
C PRO A 182 -8.35 -1.61 -13.05
N LEU A 183 -8.77 -0.86 -12.04
CA LEU A 183 -10.15 -0.37 -11.91
C LEU A 183 -10.68 0.13 -13.28
N ASN A 184 -11.67 -0.56 -13.85
CA ASN A 184 -12.21 -0.17 -15.14
C ASN A 184 -13.13 1.05 -15.01
N LEU A 185 -13.38 1.71 -16.15
CA LEU A 185 -14.31 2.83 -16.22
C LEU A 185 -15.72 2.34 -15.86
N GLY A 186 -16.38 3.06 -14.96
CA GLY A 186 -17.67 2.67 -14.37
C GLY A 186 -17.59 1.67 -13.23
N GLU A 187 -16.42 1.12 -12.90
CA GLU A 187 -16.24 0.26 -11.73
C GLU A 187 -15.93 1.09 -10.47
N PHE A 188 -16.36 0.58 -9.32
CA PHE A 188 -16.02 1.13 -8.02
C PHE A 188 -16.01 0.04 -6.94
N PHE A 189 -15.14 0.21 -5.93
CA PHE A 189 -15.08 -0.63 -4.75
C PHE A 189 -15.91 -0.05 -3.61
N THR A 190 -16.68 -0.87 -2.90
CA THR A 190 -17.44 -0.42 -1.72
C THR A 190 -16.65 -0.52 -0.41
N GLY A 191 -15.52 -1.22 -0.41
CA GLY A 191 -14.67 -1.48 0.76
C GLY A 191 -13.47 -2.34 0.39
N LEU A 192 -12.67 -2.74 1.37
CA LEU A 192 -11.57 -3.69 1.17
C LEU A 192 -12.07 -5.13 1.04
N THR A 193 -11.34 -5.94 0.27
CA THR A 193 -11.57 -7.38 0.21
C THR A 193 -10.81 -8.12 1.29
N ARG A 194 -11.13 -9.41 1.46
CA ARG A 194 -10.46 -10.30 2.40
C ARG A 194 -8.95 -10.34 2.21
N ASP A 195 -8.47 -10.46 0.97
CA ASP A 195 -7.04 -10.55 0.69
C ASP A 195 -6.32 -9.21 0.88
N ASP A 196 -6.97 -8.08 0.58
CA ASP A 196 -6.44 -6.75 0.94
C ASP A 196 -6.19 -6.68 2.46
N VAL A 197 -7.20 -7.06 3.26
CA VAL A 197 -7.09 -7.01 4.72
C VAL A 197 -6.10 -8.06 5.25
N ALA A 198 -6.01 -9.23 4.61
CA ALA A 198 -5.04 -10.24 4.98
C ALA A 198 -3.60 -9.76 4.80
N GLY A 199 -3.31 -9.08 3.68
CA GLY A 199 -2.02 -8.43 3.45
C GLY A 199 -1.72 -7.38 4.51
N LEU A 200 -2.67 -6.48 4.81
CA LEU A 200 -2.51 -5.47 5.86
C LEU A 200 -2.31 -6.11 7.25
N ARG A 201 -3.06 -7.18 7.56
CA ARG A 201 -2.90 -7.94 8.80
C ARG A 201 -1.51 -8.54 8.90
N TYR A 202 -1.00 -9.10 7.81
CA TYR A 202 0.35 -9.63 7.76
C TYR A 202 1.39 -8.53 8.02
N LEU A 203 1.27 -7.39 7.33
CA LEU A 203 2.22 -6.28 7.46
C LEU A 203 2.21 -5.67 8.87
N TYR A 204 1.02 -5.44 9.44
CA TYR A 204 0.86 -4.62 10.64
C TYR A 204 0.62 -5.40 11.93
N ARG A 205 0.60 -6.75 11.91
CA ARG A 205 0.54 -7.53 13.15
C ARG A 205 1.76 -7.25 14.03
N SER A 206 1.56 -7.21 15.35
CA SER A 206 2.63 -7.02 16.34
C SER A 206 3.69 -8.13 16.32
N GLY A 207 3.35 -9.31 15.79
CA GLY A 207 4.28 -10.43 15.61
C GLY A 207 5.11 -10.38 14.33
N ASN A 208 4.92 -9.39 13.46
CA ASN A 208 5.74 -9.22 12.25
C ASN A 208 6.87 -8.24 12.54
N TYR A 209 8.09 -8.75 12.70
CA TYR A 209 9.27 -7.97 13.04
C TYR A 209 10.16 -7.78 11.82
N ASN A 210 10.45 -6.52 11.49
CA ASN A 210 11.39 -6.16 10.42
C ASN A 210 12.40 -5.15 10.96
N ILE A 211 13.65 -5.25 10.52
CA ILE A 211 14.62 -4.17 10.66
C ILE A 211 14.21 -3.09 9.69
N GLU A 212 13.89 -1.91 10.23
CA GLU A 212 13.40 -0.77 9.44
C GLU A 212 13.93 0.53 10.04
N ASN A 213 13.96 1.59 9.25
CA ASN A 213 14.34 2.93 9.70
C ASN A 213 13.10 3.69 10.17
N LEU A 214 13.27 4.70 11.03
CA LEU A 214 12.18 5.64 11.29
C LEU A 214 11.87 6.41 10.01
N VAL A 215 10.59 6.40 9.64
CA VAL A 215 10.12 7.08 8.45
C VAL A 215 10.38 8.60 8.62
N PHE A 216 11.08 9.19 7.64
CA PHE A 216 11.53 10.59 7.60
C PHE A 216 12.54 11.02 8.69
N SER A 217 13.54 10.17 9.00
CA SER A 217 14.57 10.41 10.03
C SER A 217 15.20 11.82 10.07
N ASN A 218 15.30 12.52 8.93
CA ASN A 218 15.83 13.89 8.84
C ASN A 218 14.98 14.95 9.60
N ASN A 219 13.71 14.68 9.85
CA ASN A 219 12.77 15.57 10.56
C ASN A 219 12.32 15.02 11.92
N VAL A 220 12.96 13.95 12.41
CA VAL A 220 12.62 13.30 13.69
C VAL A 220 13.52 13.82 14.79
N THR A 221 12.93 14.19 15.91
CA THR A 221 13.62 14.62 17.13
C THR A 221 13.20 13.74 18.31
N SER A 222 14.11 13.52 19.26
CA SER A 222 13.80 12.83 20.50
C SER A 222 12.77 13.66 21.30
N GLY A 223 11.70 13.02 21.77
CA GLY A 223 10.63 13.69 22.49
C GLY A 223 11.08 14.16 23.89
N GLY A 224 11.61 15.37 23.98
CA GLY A 224 12.00 16.04 25.22
C GLY A 224 11.21 17.33 25.50
N VAL A 225 11.07 17.64 26.79
CA VAL A 225 10.32 18.75 27.45
C VAL A 225 10.20 20.08 26.67
N PRO A 226 9.12 20.89 26.90
CA PRO A 226 8.78 22.11 26.14
C PRO A 226 9.81 23.25 26.11
N TRP A 227 10.95 23.10 26.78
CA TRP A 227 12.02 24.10 26.90
C TRP A 227 13.36 23.60 26.33
N SER A 228 13.38 22.49 25.59
CA SER A 228 14.60 22.02 24.92
C SER A 228 14.92 22.90 23.70
N PRO A 229 16.17 23.35 23.51
CA PRO A 229 16.55 24.14 22.35
C PRO A 229 16.26 23.37 21.05
N VAL A 230 15.70 24.07 20.06
CA VAL A 230 15.53 23.55 18.70
C VAL A 230 16.93 23.26 18.14
N GLY A 231 17.28 21.98 18.03
CA GLY A 231 18.61 21.52 17.62
C GLY A 231 19.42 20.73 18.66
N GLY A 232 18.82 20.22 19.74
CA GLY A 232 19.53 19.45 20.77
C GLY A 232 19.21 17.94 20.85
N GLY A 233 20.16 17.09 20.48
CA GLY A 233 20.32 15.71 21.02
C GLY A 233 19.77 14.53 20.21
N SER A 234 20.65 13.82 19.50
CA SER A 234 20.45 12.62 18.65
C SER A 234 20.27 11.29 19.40
N ASN A 235 19.57 11.26 20.54
CA ASN A 235 19.39 10.03 21.34
C ASN A 235 18.09 9.30 21.00
N PHE A 236 17.89 8.97 19.72
CA PHE A 236 16.86 8.03 19.31
C PHE A 236 17.45 6.96 18.41
N VAL A 237 16.86 5.76 18.43
CA VAL A 237 17.32 4.66 17.59
C VAL A 237 16.59 4.73 16.25
N ASN A 238 17.32 5.08 15.19
CA ASN A 238 16.75 5.17 13.85
C ASN A 238 16.51 3.78 13.25
N THR A 239 17.56 2.98 13.09
CA THR A 239 17.49 1.61 12.53
C THR A 239 17.38 0.59 13.65
N ALA A 240 16.32 -0.21 13.66
CA ALA A 240 16.14 -1.27 14.64
C ALA A 240 15.11 -2.30 14.18
N LEU A 241 15.12 -3.46 14.84
CA LEU A 241 14.08 -4.48 14.70
C LEU A 241 12.78 -3.99 15.36
N ARG A 242 11.71 -3.85 14.57
CA ARG A 242 10.44 -3.26 15.00
C ARG A 242 9.25 -4.16 14.69
N PRO A 243 8.27 -4.28 15.61
CA PRO A 243 7.00 -4.96 15.35
C PRO A 243 6.09 -4.11 14.46
N GLY A 244 5.10 -4.74 13.82
CA GLY A 244 4.01 -4.02 13.17
C GLY A 244 3.20 -3.15 14.14
N VAL A 245 2.63 -2.05 13.64
CA VAL A 245 2.00 -1.00 14.48
C VAL A 245 0.55 -1.29 14.92
N ASP A 246 -0.01 -2.45 14.55
CA ASP A 246 -1.37 -2.93 14.85
C ASP A 246 -2.52 -2.10 14.26
N LYS A 247 -2.40 -0.78 14.17
CA LYS A 247 -3.35 0.09 13.49
C LYS A 247 -2.69 1.34 12.93
N ILE A 248 -3.03 1.64 11.69
CA ILE A 248 -2.76 2.92 11.03
C ILE A 248 -4.05 3.74 11.00
N THR A 249 -3.92 5.04 11.19
CA THR A 249 -4.97 6.03 11.07
C THR A 249 -4.48 7.16 10.19
N PHE A 250 -5.26 7.51 9.19
CA PHE A 250 -5.03 8.67 8.32
C PHE A 250 -5.72 9.91 8.87
N VAL A 251 -5.01 11.03 8.91
CA VAL A 251 -5.52 12.33 9.40
C VAL A 251 -5.26 13.39 8.34
N GLU A 252 -6.27 14.21 8.06
CA GLU A 252 -6.11 15.31 7.09
C GLU A 252 -5.21 16.40 7.67
N GLY A 253 -4.18 16.78 6.92
CA GLY A 253 -3.27 17.86 7.24
C GLY A 253 -3.96 19.22 7.14
N LYS A 254 -3.54 20.16 7.98
CA LYS A 254 -4.06 21.52 7.96
C LYS A 254 -3.55 22.29 6.74
N TYR A 255 -4.40 23.13 6.16
CA TYR A 255 -4.10 23.89 4.95
C TYR A 255 -4.53 25.35 5.11
N GLU A 256 -3.67 26.26 4.69
CA GLU A 256 -3.96 27.70 4.64
C GLU A 256 -4.37 28.10 3.22
N SER A 257 -5.65 28.38 3.05
CA SER A 257 -6.23 28.74 1.74
C SER A 257 -5.73 30.06 1.18
N GLU A 258 -5.28 31.00 2.04
CA GLU A 258 -4.85 32.34 1.62
C GLU A 258 -3.46 32.34 0.99
N PHE A 259 -2.58 31.43 1.40
CA PHE A 259 -1.19 31.36 0.93
C PHE A 259 -0.90 30.11 0.10
N GLY A 260 -1.87 29.22 -0.08
CA GLY A 260 -1.73 28.01 -0.88
C GLY A 260 -0.84 26.94 -0.25
N ASN A 261 -0.48 27.08 1.02
CA ASN A 261 0.54 26.28 1.70
C ASN A 261 -0.06 25.37 2.79
N PHE A 262 0.62 24.26 3.06
CA PHE A 262 0.31 23.41 4.20
C PHE A 262 0.80 24.05 5.50
N ILE A 263 0.03 23.89 6.58
CA ILE A 263 0.46 24.33 7.91
C ILE A 263 1.32 23.22 8.53
N ALA A 264 2.51 23.61 8.99
CA ALA A 264 3.41 22.71 9.67
C ALA A 264 2.69 22.01 10.84
N THR A 265 2.67 20.68 10.80
CA THR A 265 2.03 19.86 11.83
C THR A 265 3.09 19.09 12.59
N VAL A 266 2.93 19.03 13.91
CA VAL A 266 3.79 18.25 14.78
C VAL A 266 3.10 16.93 15.08
N ASN A 267 3.72 15.83 14.68
CA ASN A 267 3.28 14.50 15.04
C ASN A 267 4.15 13.96 16.17
N THR A 268 3.54 13.65 17.31
CA THR A 268 4.23 13.04 18.46
C THR A 268 3.71 11.62 18.60
N TYR A 269 4.60 10.64 18.51
CA TYR A 269 4.23 9.23 18.59
C TYR A 269 5.23 8.42 19.39
N SER A 270 4.81 7.22 19.76
CA SER A 270 5.68 6.25 20.42
C SER A 270 6.09 5.17 19.44
N ASP A 271 7.39 4.88 19.41
CA ASP A 271 8.00 3.78 18.67
C ASP A 271 8.40 2.65 19.63
N LEU A 272 8.32 1.42 19.15
CA LEU A 272 8.73 0.21 19.86
C LEU A 272 9.80 -0.48 19.03
N TYR A 273 10.93 -0.80 19.65
CA TYR A 273 12.01 -1.54 18.98
C TYR A 273 12.62 -2.58 19.91
N VAL A 274 13.25 -3.60 19.34
CA VAL A 274 13.89 -4.68 20.09
C VAL A 274 15.41 -4.47 20.09
N THR A 275 16.01 -4.55 21.26
CA THR A 275 17.47 -4.62 21.43
C THR A 275 17.80 -5.50 22.62
N ASN A 276 18.87 -6.30 22.52
CA ASN A 276 19.27 -7.25 23.57
C ASN A 276 18.11 -8.12 24.10
N ASN A 277 17.25 -8.58 23.19
CA ASN A 277 16.08 -9.41 23.50
C ASN A 277 15.00 -8.75 24.38
N HIS A 278 15.03 -7.41 24.50
CA HIS A 278 14.04 -6.61 25.22
C HIS A 278 13.34 -5.62 24.28
N VAL A 279 12.02 -5.47 24.44
CA VAL A 279 11.25 -4.42 23.77
C VAL A 279 11.44 -3.10 24.51
N ILE A 280 11.99 -2.11 23.82
CA ILE A 280 12.20 -0.76 24.31
C ILE A 280 11.22 0.18 23.64
N LYS A 281 10.71 1.14 24.42
CA LYS A 281 9.80 2.19 23.96
C LYS A 281 10.54 3.51 23.89
N GLN A 282 10.48 4.20 22.76
CA GLN A 282 10.98 5.57 22.61
C GLN A 282 9.86 6.53 22.18
N SER A 283 9.96 7.78 22.62
CA SER A 283 9.04 8.86 22.27
C SER A 283 9.68 9.74 21.20
N LEU A 284 9.00 9.91 20.08
CA LEU A 284 9.49 10.62 18.92
C LEU A 284 8.56 11.77 18.56
N ARG A 285 9.14 12.82 17.99
CA ARG A 285 8.43 13.98 17.48
C ARG A 285 8.91 14.28 16.07
N THR A 286 7.98 14.43 15.14
CA THR A 286 8.27 14.82 13.76
C THR A 286 7.59 16.15 13.44
N VAL A 287 8.29 17.00 12.69
CA VAL A 287 7.74 18.25 12.18
C VAL A 287 7.50 18.06 10.70
N LEU A 288 6.24 18.03 10.30
CA LEU A 288 5.80 17.83 8.93
C LEU A 288 5.40 19.19 8.35
N VAL A 289 6.26 19.74 7.48
CA VAL A 289 5.97 20.99 6.74
C VAL A 289 4.96 20.77 5.60
N GLN A 290 4.74 19.52 5.23
CA GLN A 290 3.72 19.04 4.31
C GLN A 290 3.21 17.67 4.76
N PRO A 291 1.99 17.24 4.38
CA PRO A 291 1.48 15.91 4.70
C PRO A 291 2.38 14.77 4.17
N ASP A 292 2.31 13.60 4.81
CA ASP A 292 3.04 12.39 4.38
C ASP A 292 2.58 11.94 2.99
N ILE A 293 1.27 12.06 2.71
CA ILE A 293 0.66 11.76 1.41
C ILE A 293 -0.04 13.00 0.87
N ILE A 294 0.40 13.53 -0.26
CA ILE A 294 -0.23 14.67 -0.92
C ILE A 294 -0.91 14.17 -2.19
N PHE A 295 -2.20 14.42 -2.33
CA PHE A 295 -2.96 14.16 -3.56
C PHE A 295 -2.88 15.39 -4.49
N GLY A 296 -2.49 15.13 -5.73
CA GLY A 296 -2.40 16.09 -6.83
C GLY A 296 -3.28 15.68 -8.01
N ALA A 297 -3.63 16.61 -8.90
CA ALA A 297 -4.23 16.30 -10.20
C ALA A 297 -3.13 16.09 -11.24
N ARG A 298 -3.26 15.06 -12.08
CA ARG A 298 -2.34 14.81 -13.21
C ARG A 298 -2.94 15.27 -14.53
N ASP A 299 -2.07 15.59 -15.47
CA ASP A 299 -2.42 15.61 -16.88
C ASP A 299 -2.69 14.18 -17.38
N MET A 300 -3.82 14.00 -18.07
CA MET A 300 -4.42 12.72 -18.44
C MET A 300 -3.87 12.14 -19.76
N PHE A 301 -2.98 12.86 -20.46
CA PHE A 301 -2.70 12.62 -21.89
C PHE A 301 -1.96 11.30 -22.22
N ASN A 302 -1.31 10.64 -21.26
CA ASN A 302 -0.41 9.50 -21.54
C ASN A 302 -0.77 8.18 -20.81
N PHE A 303 -1.91 8.08 -20.13
CA PHE A 303 -2.28 6.85 -19.41
C PHE A 303 -3.60 6.26 -19.93
N ILE A 304 -3.63 4.94 -20.11
CA ILE A 304 -4.82 4.17 -20.46
C ILE A 304 -5.06 3.13 -19.36
N PRO A 305 -6.14 3.22 -18.56
CA PRO A 305 -7.10 4.33 -18.52
C PRO A 305 -6.48 5.61 -17.94
N PRO A 306 -7.04 6.79 -18.25
CA PRO A 306 -6.55 8.06 -17.74
C PRO A 306 -6.43 8.05 -16.21
N GLN A 307 -5.29 8.53 -15.70
CA GLN A 307 -5.00 8.61 -14.27
C GLN A 307 -5.12 10.07 -13.84
N PRO A 308 -6.29 10.55 -13.38
CA PRO A 308 -6.51 11.99 -13.19
C PRO A 308 -5.93 12.49 -11.84
N MET A 309 -5.43 11.58 -11.00
CA MET A 309 -4.87 11.89 -9.68
C MET A 309 -3.47 11.28 -9.55
N GLU A 310 -2.56 12.02 -8.94
CA GLU A 310 -1.29 11.51 -8.43
C GLU A 310 -1.24 11.64 -6.92
N ARG A 311 -0.26 10.97 -6.33
CA ARG A 311 0.13 11.21 -4.96
C ARG A 311 1.63 11.23 -4.81
N THR A 312 2.13 11.86 -3.74
CA THR A 312 3.49 11.59 -3.29
C THR A 312 3.63 10.10 -3.04
N VAL A 313 4.63 9.48 -3.68
CA VAL A 313 5.07 8.15 -3.29
C VAL A 313 5.91 8.28 -2.03
N ALA A 314 5.93 7.26 -1.18
CA ALA A 314 6.88 7.21 -0.08
C ALA A 314 8.31 7.08 -0.64
N THR A 315 8.90 8.23 -1.00
CA THR A 315 10.10 8.36 -1.85
C THR A 315 11.38 7.76 -1.25
N ASP A 316 11.35 7.30 -0.02
CA ASP A 316 12.52 6.87 0.74
C ASP A 316 12.31 5.54 1.48
N TRP A 317 11.43 4.67 0.97
CA TRP A 317 11.29 3.33 1.54
C TRP A 317 12.59 2.56 1.33
N GLN A 318 13.38 2.44 2.40
CA GLN A 318 14.62 1.69 2.42
C GLN A 318 14.34 0.23 2.76
N ASN A 319 14.70 -0.66 1.83
CA ASN A 319 14.65 -2.09 2.09
C ASN A 319 15.88 -2.48 2.93
N ASN A 320 15.61 -2.83 4.19
CA ASN A 320 16.61 -3.33 5.13
C ASN A 320 16.49 -4.85 5.33
N GLY A 321 15.76 -5.55 4.46
CA GLY A 321 15.56 -7.01 4.55
C GLY A 321 16.86 -7.80 4.53
N ALA A 322 17.92 -7.27 3.91
CA ALA A 322 19.26 -7.86 3.96
C ALA A 322 19.93 -7.83 5.35
N LEU A 323 19.38 -7.06 6.29
CA LEU A 323 19.88 -6.96 7.67
C LEU A 323 19.14 -7.88 8.63
N ASN A 324 17.99 -8.44 8.23
CA ASN A 324 17.14 -9.31 9.04
C ASN A 324 17.78 -10.68 9.31
#